data_AF-A0A392MX88-F1
#
_entry.id   AF-A0A392MX88-F1
#
_cell.length_a   1.000
_cell.length_b   1.000
_cell.length_c   1.000
_cell.angle_alpha   90.00
_cell.angle_beta   90.00
_cell.angle_gamma   90.00
#
_symmetry.space_group_name_H-M   'P 1'
#
loop_
_entity.id
_entity.type
_entity.pdbx_description
1 polymer ?
#
loop_
_entity_poly.entity_id
_entity_poly.type
_entity_poly.pdbx_seq_one_letter_code
_entity_poly.pdbx_strand_id
1 'polypeptide(L)'
;EADLVLGGDEGKECTYNKGYMKRQAIFSCITCTPDGNAGVCTACSLSCHDGHQIVELWTKRNFKCDCGNSKFGEFYCKISPSKDIENVENSYNHNFKGLYCTCGRPYPDPDAEEQIEMIQCCLCEDWFHEEHL
;
A
#
# COMPACT_ATOMS: atom_id res chain seq x y z
N GLU A 1 -14.77 -3.69 -16.36
CA GLU A 1 -13.45 -4.27 -16.72
C GLU A 1 -12.29 -3.75 -15.87
N ALA A 2 -12.49 -3.39 -14.59
CA ALA A 2 -11.40 -2.99 -13.67
C ALA A 2 -11.08 -4.06 -12.60
N ASP A 3 -11.85 -5.14 -12.57
CA ASP A 3 -11.83 -6.15 -11.50
C ASP A 3 -10.58 -7.07 -11.56
N LEU A 4 -9.95 -7.17 -12.73
CA LEU A 4 -8.82 -8.08 -12.99
C LEU A 4 -7.44 -7.49 -12.66
N VAL A 5 -7.34 -6.21 -12.33
CA VAL A 5 -6.06 -5.52 -12.06
C VAL A 5 -5.69 -5.48 -10.57
N LEU A 6 -6.64 -5.72 -9.66
CA LEU A 6 -6.44 -5.56 -8.20
C LEU A 6 -6.26 -6.90 -7.47
N GLY A 7 -5.44 -7.81 -7.98
CA GLY A 7 -4.99 -8.99 -7.22
C GLY A 7 -6.09 -9.92 -6.68
N GLY A 8 -7.30 -9.88 -7.26
CA GLY A 8 -8.38 -10.83 -7.00
C GLY A 8 -9.10 -10.71 -5.66
N ASP A 9 -9.09 -9.56 -4.98
CA ASP A 9 -9.87 -9.34 -3.76
C ASP A 9 -11.04 -8.38 -4.01
N GLU A 10 -12.27 -8.84 -3.71
CA GLU A 10 -13.52 -8.07 -3.90
C GLU A 10 -13.64 -6.85 -2.96
N GLY A 11 -12.65 -6.59 -2.10
CA GLY A 11 -12.65 -5.46 -1.18
C GLY A 11 -13.64 -5.59 -0.01
N LYS A 12 -14.14 -6.81 0.25
CA LYS A 12 -15.16 -7.08 1.28
C LYS A 12 -14.57 -7.54 2.62
N GLU A 13 -13.40 -8.19 2.59
CA GLU A 13 -12.79 -8.80 3.77
C GLU A 13 -11.34 -8.35 3.96
N CYS A 14 -10.91 -8.15 5.21
CA CYS A 14 -9.51 -7.86 5.48
C CYS A 14 -8.65 -9.10 5.17
N THR A 15 -7.59 -8.90 4.37
CA THR A 15 -6.71 -10.00 3.95
C THR A 15 -5.76 -10.50 5.04
N TYR A 16 -5.75 -9.89 6.23
CA TYR A 16 -4.84 -10.26 7.33
C TYR A 16 -4.90 -11.76 7.66
N ASN A 17 -6.11 -12.32 7.80
CA ASN A 17 -6.31 -13.75 8.12
C ASN A 17 -5.92 -14.69 6.97
N LYS A 18 -5.76 -14.16 5.74
CA LYS A 18 -5.23 -14.91 4.60
C LYS A 18 -3.70 -15.08 4.66
N GLY A 19 -3.03 -14.47 5.66
CA GLY A 19 -1.59 -14.59 5.85
C GLY A 19 -0.80 -13.68 4.90
N TYR A 20 0.44 -14.08 4.63
CA TYR A 20 1.28 -13.42 3.62
C TYR A 20 0.85 -13.87 2.23
N MET A 21 0.12 -13.01 1.54
CA MET A 21 -0.41 -13.33 0.21
C MET A 21 0.69 -13.28 -0.83
N LYS A 22 0.68 -14.23 -1.79
CA LYS A 22 1.63 -14.25 -2.91
C LYS A 22 1.63 -12.95 -3.68
N ARG A 23 0.45 -12.35 -3.91
CA ARG A 23 0.28 -11.04 -4.54
C ARG A 23 -1.08 -10.48 -4.12
N GLN A 24 -1.12 -9.22 -3.69
CA GLN A 24 -2.38 -8.51 -3.37
C GLN A 24 -2.21 -7.00 -3.57
N ALA A 25 -3.29 -6.28 -3.85
CA ALA A 25 -3.29 -4.82 -3.90
C ALA A 25 -3.06 -4.24 -2.49
N ILE A 26 -2.11 -3.32 -2.38
CA ILE A 26 -1.71 -2.66 -1.13
C ILE A 26 -1.85 -1.16 -1.28
N PHE A 27 -2.26 -0.53 -0.19
CA PHE A 27 -2.43 0.90 -0.06
C PHE A 27 -1.64 1.38 1.15
N SER A 28 -1.06 2.58 1.10
CA SER A 28 -0.48 3.25 2.28
C SER A 28 -1.34 4.44 2.67
N CYS A 29 -1.66 4.56 3.95
CA CYS A 29 -2.49 5.65 4.47
C CYS A 29 -1.59 6.73 5.07
N ILE A 30 -1.29 7.78 4.30
CA ILE A 30 -0.38 8.87 4.67
C ILE A 30 -0.89 9.63 5.91
N THR A 31 -2.21 9.74 6.07
CA THR A 31 -2.81 10.35 7.27
C THR A 31 -2.52 9.56 8.56
N CYS A 32 -2.43 8.23 8.49
CA CYS A 32 -2.26 7.37 9.67
C CYS A 32 -0.80 7.03 9.92
N THR A 33 -0.03 6.78 8.86
CA THR A 33 1.35 6.33 8.93
C THR A 33 2.21 7.16 7.96
N PRO A 34 2.45 8.45 8.27
CA PRO A 34 3.21 9.36 7.41
C PRO A 34 4.67 8.92 7.19
N ASP A 35 5.21 8.12 8.12
CA ASP A 35 6.54 7.52 7.99
C ASP A 35 6.60 6.39 6.95
N GLY A 36 5.47 5.99 6.35
CA GLY A 36 5.39 4.99 5.30
C GLY A 36 5.87 3.61 5.74
N ASN A 37 5.55 3.21 6.97
CA ASN A 37 5.97 1.95 7.58
C ASN A 37 4.82 0.94 7.73
N ALA A 38 3.67 1.16 7.09
CA ALA A 38 2.51 0.28 7.13
C ALA A 38 1.78 0.22 5.78
N GLY A 39 1.18 -0.93 5.47
CA GLY A 39 0.32 -1.11 4.30
C GLY A 39 -1.00 -1.78 4.65
N VAL A 40 -2.07 -1.38 3.97
CA VAL A 40 -3.43 -1.89 4.18
C VAL A 40 -3.98 -2.50 2.89
N CYS A 41 -4.82 -3.52 3.03
CA CYS A 41 -5.49 -4.16 1.90
C CYS A 41 -6.68 -3.34 1.40
N THR A 42 -7.21 -3.69 0.22
CA THR A 42 -8.39 -3.06 -0.41
C THR A 42 -9.57 -2.88 0.55
N ALA A 43 -10.00 -3.93 1.26
CA ALA A 43 -11.13 -3.79 2.18
C ALA A 43 -10.89 -2.78 3.32
N CYS A 44 -9.64 -2.66 3.78
CA CYS A 44 -9.27 -1.72 4.83
C CYS A 44 -9.14 -0.29 4.32
N SER A 45 -8.62 -0.07 3.11
CA SER A 45 -8.62 1.27 2.51
C SER A 45 -10.04 1.81 2.38
N LEU A 46 -10.99 0.97 1.97
CA LEU A 46 -12.39 1.34 1.80
C LEU A 46 -13.20 1.46 3.10
N SER A 47 -12.90 0.67 4.14
CA SER A 47 -13.75 0.63 5.35
C SER A 47 -13.13 1.32 6.57
N CYS A 48 -11.81 1.25 6.71
CA CYS A 48 -11.09 1.74 7.89
C CYS A 48 -10.46 3.11 7.63
N HIS A 49 -10.04 3.38 6.39
CA HIS A 49 -9.31 4.58 6.00
C HIS A 49 -10.07 5.43 4.97
N ASP A 50 -11.39 5.20 4.84
CA ASP A 50 -12.25 6.06 4.01
C ASP A 50 -12.15 7.52 4.45
N GLY A 51 -11.99 8.42 3.48
CA GLY A 51 -11.79 9.85 3.72
C GLY A 51 -10.38 10.26 4.19
N HIS A 52 -9.42 9.33 4.30
CA HIS A 52 -8.01 9.67 4.56
C HIS A 52 -7.22 9.88 3.26
N GLN A 53 -6.03 10.48 3.38
CA GLN A 53 -5.08 10.52 2.28
C GLN A 53 -4.41 9.15 2.14
N ILE A 54 -4.74 8.43 1.06
CA ILE A 54 -4.22 7.11 0.74
C ILE A 54 -3.48 7.16 -0.59
N VAL A 55 -2.36 6.44 -0.68
CA VAL A 55 -1.67 6.15 -1.94
C VAL A 55 -1.88 4.68 -2.30
N GLU A 56 -2.26 4.42 -3.55
CA GLU A 56 -2.32 3.07 -4.09
C GLU A 56 -0.92 2.62 -4.50
N LEU A 57 -0.47 1.48 -3.97
CA LEU A 57 0.87 0.93 -4.23
C LEU A 57 0.82 -0.25 -5.21
N TRP A 58 -0.31 -0.42 -5.88
CA TRP A 58 -0.64 -1.58 -6.72
C TRP A 58 -0.39 -2.89 -5.97
N THR A 59 0.00 -3.94 -6.71
CA THR A 59 0.19 -5.25 -6.13
C THR A 59 1.59 -5.45 -5.56
N LYS A 60 1.66 -5.97 -4.32
CA LYS A 60 2.90 -6.34 -3.63
C LYS A 60 2.91 -7.84 -3.31
N ARG A 61 4.09 -8.44 -3.26
CA ARG A 61 4.27 -9.86 -2.91
C ARG A 61 4.53 -10.06 -1.42
N ASN A 62 4.12 -11.23 -0.92
CA ASN A 62 4.37 -11.69 0.46
C ASN A 62 4.05 -10.62 1.51
N PHE A 63 2.94 -9.89 1.31
CA PHE A 63 2.52 -8.83 2.20
C PHE A 63 1.33 -9.29 3.04
N LYS A 64 1.21 -8.82 4.27
CA LYS A 64 0.08 -9.05 5.17
C LYS A 64 -0.45 -7.69 5.68
N CYS A 65 -1.76 -7.51 5.67
CA CYS A 65 -2.39 -6.22 5.99
C CYS A 65 -2.10 -5.74 7.43
N ASP A 66 -1.48 -4.56 7.56
CA ASP A 66 -1.10 -3.95 8.83
C ASP A 66 -2.24 -3.22 9.54
N CYS A 67 -3.37 -2.95 8.88
CA CYS A 67 -4.46 -2.09 9.41
C CYS A 67 -4.80 -2.42 10.87
N GLY A 68 -4.67 -1.45 11.77
CA GLY A 68 -5.04 -1.59 13.18
C GLY A 68 -4.08 -2.43 14.04
N ASN A 69 -2.87 -2.72 13.58
CA ASN A 69 -1.80 -3.20 14.45
C ASN A 69 -1.10 -2.02 15.16
N SER A 70 0.01 -2.26 15.87
CA SER A 70 0.67 -1.21 16.68
C SER A 70 1.10 0.03 15.90
N LYS A 71 1.24 -0.08 14.58
CA LYS A 71 1.60 1.04 13.68
C LYS A 71 0.48 2.08 13.54
N PHE A 72 -0.74 1.76 13.98
CA PHE A 72 -1.91 2.64 13.94
C PHE A 72 -2.32 3.19 15.32
N GLY A 73 -1.44 3.11 16.32
CA GLY A 73 -1.72 3.59 17.68
C GLY A 73 -2.85 2.81 18.35
N GLU A 74 -3.83 3.52 18.93
CA GLU A 74 -4.99 2.90 19.60
C GLU A 74 -6.13 2.50 18.65
N PHE A 75 -5.92 2.65 17.33
CA PHE A 75 -6.91 2.26 16.33
C PHE A 75 -6.89 0.76 16.06
N TYR A 76 -8.07 0.15 15.98
CA TYR A 76 -8.25 -1.25 15.60
C TYR A 76 -8.98 -1.37 14.27
N CYS A 77 -8.62 -2.37 13.47
CA CYS A 77 -9.29 -2.66 12.22
C CYS A 77 -10.77 -3.04 12.47
N LYS A 78 -11.69 -2.34 11.78
CA LYS A 78 -13.14 -2.59 11.87
C LYS A 78 -13.56 -3.98 11.37
N ILE A 79 -12.76 -4.58 10.49
CA ILE A 79 -13.09 -5.85 9.83
C ILE A 79 -12.41 -7.04 10.52
N SER A 80 -11.13 -6.89 10.91
CA SER A 80 -10.36 -7.94 11.60
C SER A 80 -9.57 -7.34 12.76
N PRO A 81 -10.18 -7.17 13.94
CA PRO A 81 -9.59 -6.42 15.05
C PRO A 81 -8.47 -7.17 15.76
N SER A 82 -8.46 -8.50 15.72
CA SER A 82 -7.45 -9.34 16.36
C SER A 82 -6.29 -9.59 15.41
N LYS A 83 -5.17 -8.89 15.63
CA LYS A 83 -3.94 -9.00 14.85
C LYS A 83 -2.72 -9.10 15.74
N ASP A 84 -1.64 -9.64 15.19
CA ASP A 84 -0.31 -9.59 15.77
C ASP A 84 0.14 -8.13 15.88
N ILE A 85 1.02 -7.85 16.84
CA ILE A 85 1.52 -6.49 17.12
C ILE A 85 2.17 -5.91 15.86
N GLU A 86 2.96 -6.71 15.14
CA GLU A 86 3.60 -6.34 13.88
C GLU A 86 3.70 -7.53 12.92
N ASN A 87 3.71 -7.23 11.61
CA ASN A 87 3.96 -8.20 10.54
C ASN A 87 5.43 -8.14 10.10
N VAL A 88 6.30 -8.88 10.79
CA VAL A 88 7.77 -8.75 10.66
C VAL A 88 8.34 -9.10 9.28
N GLU A 89 7.60 -9.81 8.42
CA GLU A 89 8.06 -10.16 7.07
C GLU A 89 7.65 -9.12 6.02
N ASN A 90 6.82 -8.13 6.38
CA ASN A 90 6.46 -7.06 5.47
C ASN A 90 7.70 -6.21 5.14
N SER A 91 7.81 -5.81 3.88
CA SER A 91 8.86 -4.91 3.38
C SER A 91 8.26 -3.60 2.91
N TYR A 92 8.91 -2.49 3.28
CA TYR A 92 8.45 -1.14 3.00
C TYR A 92 9.56 -0.36 2.29
N ASN A 93 9.29 0.09 1.07
CA ASN A 93 10.15 1.01 0.34
C ASN A 93 9.60 2.45 0.47
N HIS A 94 10.22 3.43 -0.20
CA HIS A 94 9.75 4.81 -0.13
C HIS A 94 8.38 5.07 -0.78
N ASN A 95 7.81 4.13 -1.55
CA ASN A 95 6.47 4.30 -2.12
C ASN A 95 5.41 4.39 -1.04
N PHE A 96 5.65 3.74 0.11
CA PHE A 96 4.76 3.84 1.26
C PHE A 96 4.70 5.26 1.85
N LYS A 97 5.66 6.13 1.53
CA LYS A 97 5.65 7.57 1.83
C LYS A 97 5.04 8.42 0.70
N GLY A 98 4.55 7.77 -0.36
CA GLY A 98 4.12 8.42 -1.58
C GLY A 98 5.27 8.96 -2.44
N LEU A 99 6.50 8.48 -2.24
CA LEU A 99 7.68 8.86 -3.03
C LEU A 99 8.08 7.73 -3.98
N TYR A 100 8.50 8.08 -5.18
CA TYR A 100 8.79 7.12 -6.23
C TYR A 100 10.07 7.48 -6.95
N CYS A 101 10.67 6.46 -7.57
CA CYS A 101 11.88 6.54 -8.37
C CYS A 101 13.11 7.02 -7.57
N THR A 102 14.30 6.90 -8.14
CA THR A 102 15.53 7.43 -7.52
C THR A 102 15.51 8.94 -7.31
N CYS A 103 14.65 9.67 -8.03
CA CYS A 103 14.44 11.10 -7.84
C CYS A 103 13.63 11.45 -6.58
N GLY A 104 12.93 10.49 -5.97
CA GLY A 104 12.18 10.68 -4.73
C GLY A 104 11.00 11.65 -4.85
N ARG A 105 10.42 11.78 -6.04
CA ARG A 105 9.27 12.67 -6.28
C ARG A 105 7.94 11.97 -5.98
N PRO A 106 6.89 12.72 -5.59
CA PRO A 106 5.57 12.14 -5.40
C PRO A 106 4.93 11.75 -6.74
N TYR A 107 3.94 10.87 -6.67
CA TYR A 107 3.10 10.53 -7.82
C TYR A 107 1.62 10.60 -7.42
N PRO A 108 0.78 11.38 -8.15
CA PRO A 108 1.16 12.28 -9.24
C PRO A 108 2.07 13.42 -8.76
N ASP A 109 3.02 13.84 -9.59
CA ASP A 109 3.95 14.94 -9.28
C ASP A 109 3.22 16.29 -9.48
N PRO A 110 3.02 17.11 -8.44
CA PRO A 110 2.31 18.38 -8.54
C PRO A 110 3.05 19.43 -9.39
N ASP A 111 4.37 19.27 -9.56
CA ASP A 111 5.21 20.20 -10.31
C ASP A 111 5.44 19.74 -11.77
N ALA A 112 4.93 18.56 -12.15
CA ALA A 112 5.06 18.05 -13.51
C ALA A 112 3.98 18.62 -14.44
N GLU A 113 4.40 19.08 -15.63
CA GLU A 113 3.49 19.56 -16.69
C GLU A 113 2.60 18.42 -17.21
N GLU A 114 3.14 17.20 -17.26
CA GLU A 114 2.44 15.97 -17.66
C GLU A 114 2.88 14.82 -16.76
N GLN A 115 1.95 13.95 -16.39
CA GLN A 115 2.24 12.75 -15.60
C GLN A 115 2.77 11.66 -16.53
N ILE A 116 3.97 11.17 -16.25
CA ILE A 116 4.63 10.16 -17.09
C ILE A 116 4.30 8.77 -16.54
N GLU A 117 4.12 7.80 -17.44
CA GLU A 117 3.97 6.39 -17.05
C GLU A 117 5.23 5.89 -16.33
N MET A 118 5.04 5.09 -15.28
CA MET A 118 6.12 4.53 -14.48
C MET A 118 6.25 3.01 -14.68
N ILE A 119 7.46 2.50 -14.50
CA ILE A 119 7.78 1.06 -14.62
C ILE A 119 8.06 0.49 -13.23
N GLN A 120 7.37 -0.59 -12.85
CA GLN A 120 7.63 -1.29 -11.60
C GLN A 120 8.81 -2.27 -11.73
N CYS A 121 9.81 -2.14 -10.86
CA CYS A 121 10.89 -3.10 -10.76
C CYS A 121 10.39 -4.45 -10.22
N CYS A 122 10.68 -5.53 -10.93
CA CYS A 122 10.25 -6.88 -10.53
C CYS A 122 10.99 -7.43 -9.29
N LEU A 123 12.07 -6.78 -8.85
CA LEU A 123 12.87 -7.20 -7.69
C LEU A 123 12.43 -6.47 -6.42
N CYS A 124 12.57 -5.13 -6.38
CA CYS A 124 12.26 -4.33 -5.20
C CYS A 124 10.82 -3.81 -5.13
N GLU A 125 10.02 -4.03 -6.19
CA GLU A 125 8.64 -3.55 -6.32
C GLU A 125 8.48 -2.03 -6.19
N ASP A 126 9.57 -1.28 -6.37
CA ASP A 126 9.59 0.17 -6.51
C ASP A 126 9.23 0.59 -7.94
N TRP A 127 8.79 1.83 -8.12
CA TRP A 127 8.39 2.39 -9.41
C TRP A 127 9.38 3.44 -9.86
N PHE A 128 9.76 3.39 -11.13
CA PHE A 128 10.76 4.28 -11.72
C PHE A 128 10.19 4.99 -12.95
N HIS A 129 10.60 6.23 -13.13
CA HIS A 129 10.49 6.88 -14.44
C HIS A 129 11.44 6.17 -15.41
N GLU A 130 11.03 6.03 -16.68
CA GLU A 130 11.85 5.38 -17.71
C GLU A 130 13.23 6.03 -17.86
N GLU A 131 13.30 7.37 -17.75
CA GLU A 131 14.53 8.17 -17.83
C GLU A 131 15.53 7.97 -16.66
N HIS A 132 15.11 7.30 -15.59
CA HIS A 132 15.89 7.10 -14.37
C HIS A 132 16.23 5.62 -14.09
N LEU A 133 15.99 4.73 -15.06
CA LEU A 133 16.43 3.32 -15.05
C LEU A 133 17.90 3.19 -15.46
#